data_AF-A0A9J7BTN7-F1
#
_entry.id   AF-A0A9J7BTN7-F1
#
_cell.length_a   1.000
_cell.length_b   1.000
_cell.length_c   1.000
_cell.angle_alpha   90.00
_cell.angle_beta   90.00
_cell.angle_gamma   90.00
#
_symmetry.space_group_name_H-M   'P 1'
#
loop_
_entity.id
_entity.type
_entity.pdbx_description
1 polymer ?
#
loop_
_entity_poly.entity_id
_entity_poly.type
_entity_poly.pdbx_seq_one_letter_code
_entity_poly.pdbx_strand_id
1 'polypeptide(L)' 'MENDIILPPDSMDDEDGNCKRCGHPFNPHIITAYDGNDLSKGGEMRCPVENCACFATVHFDMKDGQDE' A
#
# COMPACT_ATOMS: atom_id res chain seq x y z
N MET A 1 21.74 -21.73 3.59
CA MET A 1 20.40 -21.40 4.10
C MET A 1 20.44 -19.92 4.42
N GLU A 2 20.40 -19.13 3.37
CA GLU A 2 20.40 -17.67 3.48
C GLU A 2 19.02 -17.26 3.97
N ASN A 3 19.01 -16.53 5.09
CA ASN A 3 17.82 -16.12 5.80
C ASN A 3 16.89 -15.35 4.87
N ASP A 4 15.75 -15.94 4.55
CA ASP A 4 14.57 -15.23 4.05
C ASP A 4 14.18 -14.19 5.11
N ILE A 5 14.72 -12.97 4.96
CA ILE A 5 14.17 -11.79 5.60
C ILE A 5 12.78 -11.65 5.00
N ILE A 6 11.77 -12.12 5.74
CA ILE A 6 10.37 -11.83 5.46
C ILE A 6 10.22 -10.31 5.65
N LEU A 7 10.52 -9.55 4.60
CA LEU A 7 10.05 -8.18 4.47
C LEU A 7 8.53 -8.24 4.60
N PRO A 8 7.88 -7.42 5.46
CA PRO A 8 6.43 -7.38 5.50
C PRO A 8 5.93 -7.14 4.06
N PRO A 9 5.00 -7.96 3.53
CA PRO A 9 4.64 -7.92 2.12
C PRO A 9 3.93 -6.63 1.64
N ASP A 10 3.75 -5.59 2.47
CA ASP A 10 2.71 -4.59 2.22
C ASP A 10 3.13 -3.11 2.31
N SER A 11 4.38 -2.79 2.65
CA SER A 11 4.82 -1.38 2.69
C SER A 11 5.35 -0.94 1.31
N MET A 12 4.49 -0.26 0.54
CA MET A 12 4.82 0.31 -0.78
C MET A 12 5.65 1.61 -0.71
N ASP A 13 6.02 2.03 0.50
CA ASP A 13 7.02 3.05 0.79
C ASP A 13 8.44 2.45 0.96
N ASP A 14 9.45 3.20 0.50
CA ASP A 14 10.89 3.02 0.70
C ASP A 14 11.33 3.57 2.05
N GLU A 15 12.57 3.28 2.44
CA GLU A 15 13.20 3.78 3.69
C GLU A 15 13.25 5.32 3.78
N ASP A 16 13.17 6.01 2.64
CA ASP A 16 13.14 7.48 2.54
C ASP A 16 11.70 8.06 2.61
N GLY A 17 10.67 7.21 2.71
CA GLY A 17 9.27 7.61 2.67
C GLY A 17 8.75 7.93 1.27
N ASN A 18 9.45 7.46 0.23
CA ASN A 18 9.03 7.55 -1.18
C ASN A 18 8.32 6.27 -1.61
N CYS A 19 7.50 6.34 -2.64
CA CYS A 19 6.83 5.17 -3.20
C CYS A 19 7.82 4.35 -4.05
N LYS A 20 7.96 3.06 -3.73
CA LYS A 20 8.79 2.07 -4.44
C LYS A 20 8.54 1.98 -5.94
N ARG A 21 7.35 2.38 -6.40
CA ARG A 21 6.92 2.26 -7.79
C ARG A 21 7.17 3.51 -8.63
N CYS A 22 7.05 4.70 -8.06
CA CYS A 22 7.21 5.95 -8.80
C CYS A 22 8.33 6.87 -8.31
N GLY A 23 8.90 6.62 -7.14
CA GLY A 23 9.96 7.43 -6.53
C GLY A 23 9.48 8.77 -5.96
N HIS A 24 8.19 9.10 -6.04
CA HIS A 24 7.62 10.28 -5.39
C HIS A 24 7.32 10.02 -3.92
N PRO A 25 7.16 11.05 -3.08
CA PRO A 25 6.73 10.89 -1.69
C PRO A 25 5.51 9.96 -1.57
N PHE A 26 5.62 8.94 -0.72
CA PHE A 26 4.54 7.97 -0.51
C PHE A 26 3.29 8.65 0.06
N ASN A 27 3.47 9.61 0.98
CA ASN A 27 2.40 10.55 1.33
C ASN A 27 2.49 11.75 0.35
N PRO A 28 1.53 11.96 -0.57
CA PRO A 28 0.08 11.84 -0.36
C PRO A 28 -0.62 10.83 -1.29
N HIS A 29 -0.12 9.61 -1.48
CA HIS A 29 -0.81 8.60 -2.27
C HIS A 29 -2.24 8.39 -1.77
N ILE A 30 -3.19 8.45 -2.71
CA ILE A 30 -4.60 8.33 -2.42
C ILE A 30 -4.95 6.85 -2.48
N ILE A 31 -5.48 6.33 -1.39
CA ILE A 31 -5.97 4.96 -1.30
C ILE A 31 -7.49 5.00 -1.34
N THR A 32 -8.09 4.31 -2.32
CA THR A 32 -9.54 4.21 -2.51
C THR A 32 -9.95 2.75 -2.37
N ALA A 33 -10.86 2.44 -1.45
CA ALA A 33 -11.41 1.09 -1.34
C ALA A 33 -12.34 0.79 -2.53
N TYR A 34 -12.31 -0.45 -3.03
CA TYR A 34 -13.24 -0.87 -4.08
C TYR A 34 -14.68 -0.95 -3.56
N ASP A 35 -14.82 -1.32 -2.28
CA ASP A 35 -16.11 -1.42 -1.59
C ASP A 35 -15.96 -0.83 -0.19
N GLY A 36 -16.73 0.23 0.09
CA GLY A 36 -16.69 0.91 1.40
C GLY A 36 -17.33 0.13 2.53
N ASN A 37 -18.10 -0.93 2.23
CA ASN A 37 -18.71 -1.81 3.24
C ASN A 37 -17.89 -3.08 3.46
N ASP A 38 -17.02 -3.43 2.53
CA ASP A 38 -16.21 -4.65 2.56
C ASP A 38 -14.76 -4.36 2.13
N LEU A 39 -13.96 -3.85 3.08
CA LEU A 39 -12.56 -3.53 2.84
C LEU A 39 -11.70 -4.79 2.60
N SER A 40 -12.20 -5.99 2.90
CA SER A 40 -11.52 -7.24 2.52
C SER A 40 -11.39 -7.43 1.01
N LYS A 41 -12.21 -6.73 0.20
CA LYS A 41 -12.04 -6.68 -1.27
C LYS A 41 -10.81 -5.90 -1.71
N GLY A 42 -10.16 -5.18 -0.80
CA GLY A 42 -9.04 -4.31 -1.09
C GLY A 42 -9.46 -2.99 -1.74
N GLY A 43 -8.50 -2.38 -2.42
CA GLY A 43 -8.66 -1.09 -3.06
C GLY A 43 -7.57 -0.82 -4.07
N GLU A 44 -7.51 0.42 -4.50
CA GLU A 44 -6.50 0.94 -5.41
C GLU A 44 -5.77 2.11 -4.77
N MET A 45 -4.46 2.16 -4.98
CA MET A 45 -3.64 3.33 -4.68
C MET A 45 -3.28 4.06 -5.97
N ARG A 46 -3.33 5.39 -5.90
CA ARG A 46 -2.92 6.29 -6.98
C ARG A 46 -2.01 7.40 -6.46
N CYS A 47 -0.99 7.72 -7.25
CA CYS A 47 -0.16 8.89 -6.98
C CYS A 47 -0.89 10.17 -7.43
N PRO A 48 -0.98 11.22 -6.60
CA PRO A 48 -1.63 12.48 -6.97
C PRO A 48 -0.79 13.37 -7.89
N VAL A 49 0.47 13.00 -8.17
CA VAL A 49 1.35 13.79 -9.04
C VAL A 49 0.83 13.76 -10.49
N GLU A 50 0.67 14.93 -11.10
CA GLU A 50 0.22 15.06 -12.49
C GLU A 50 1.15 14.28 -13.44
N ASN A 51 0.57 13.58 -14.41
CA ASN A 51 1.27 12.65 -15.33
C ASN A 51 1.96 11.44 -14.65
N CYS A 52 1.72 11.16 -13.38
CA CYS A 52 2.20 9.92 -12.77
C CYS A 52 1.24 8.76 -13.02
N ALA A 53 1.70 7.73 -13.74
CA ALA A 53 0.93 6.50 -13.99
C ALA A 53 1.04 5.48 -12.84
N CYS A 54 1.41 5.93 -11.63
CA CYS A 54 1.55 5.06 -10.48
C CYS A 54 0.18 4.62 -9.97
N PHE A 55 -0.15 3.38 -10.30
CA PHE A 55 -1.35 2.68 -9.91
C PHE A 55 -0.97 1.33 -9.33
N ALA A 56 -1.54 0.95 -8.19
CA ALA A 56 -1.41 -0.40 -7.67
C ALA A 56 -2.71 -0.84 -6.97
N THR A 57 -3.01 -2.13 -7.04
CA THR A 57 -4.04 -2.73 -6.19
C THR A 57 -3.44 -2.94 -4.80
N VAL A 58 -4.18 -2.55 -3.78
CA VAL A 58 -3.84 -2.77 -2.36
C VAL A 58 -4.86 -3.72 -1.76
N HIS A 59 -4.43 -4.59 -0.86
CA HIS A 59 -5.34 -5.33 0.00
C HIS A 59 -5.24 -4.76 1.40
N PHE A 60 -6.40 -4.51 2.02
CA PHE A 60 -6.42 -4.11 3.41
C PHE A 60 -6.37 -5.39 4.23
N ASP A 61 -5.20 -5.71 4.78
CA ASP A 61 -5.06 -6.82 5.73
C ASP A 61 -5.75 -6.40 7.03
N MET A 62 -7.06 -6.63 7.08
CA MET A 62 -7.85 -6.52 8.29
C MET A 62 -7.52 -7.72 9.18
N LYS A 63 -6.34 -7.71 9.79
CA LYS A 63 -6.12 -8.54 10.98
C LYS A 63 -6.99 -7.98 12.09
N ASP A 64 -8.23 -8.46 12.12
CA ASP A 64 -9.05 -8.50 13.31
C ASP A 64 -8.25 -9.30 14.35
N GLY A 65 -7.73 -8.58 15.35
CA GLY A 65 -6.77 -9.14 16.30
C GLY A 65 -6.10 -8.09 17.18
N GLN A 66 -6.86 -7.07 17.62
CA GLN A 66 -6.65 -6.56 18.96
C GLN A 66 -7.58 -7.36 19.87
N ASP A 67 -7.11 -8.54 20.29
CA ASP A 67 -7.57 -9.13 21.55
C ASP A 67 -7.43 -8.05 22.63
N GLU A 68 -8.58 -7.71 23.21
CA GLU A 68 -8.89 -7.28 24.58
C GLU A 68 -7.78 -6.66 25.46
#